data_AF-A0A7X0MJR4-F1
#
_entry.id   AF-A0A7X0MJR4-F1
#
_cell.length_a   1.000
_cell.length_b   1.000
_cell.length_c   1.000
_cell.angle_alpha   90.00
_cell.angle_beta   90.00
_cell.angle_gamma   90.00
#
_symmetry.space_group_name_H-M   'P 1'
#
loop_
_entity.id
_entity.type
_entity.pdbx_description
1 polymer ?
#
loop_
_entity_poly.entity_id
_entity_poly.type
_entity_poly.pdbx_seq_one_letter_code
_entity_poly.pdbx_strand_id
1 'polypeptide(L)'
;MLIKINQYDAHGGPSNQKLGGDGQMQTSTREGRYVINSIGKHVSYGKYAYWSGVAWGTEMRLTGEITMVKNYGIWIRLTDVNPQWGKYKDNQKYLTGMIKQRYLEDYGLSNFPDHWVFNDFGHTSVKYFKDTNHNWRMDGKEQIMGDFIHTTPPDERLTSIKKADQISLSESHGCIHVKPLDIDTMIGNGYLKKGNTIEVHSYAEKTIPVNLTRSIARPPFEVHFYPGIFKIAIYRVSQKN
;
A
#
# COMPACT_ATOMS: atom_id res chain seq x y z
N MET A 1 23.30 -17.41 -4.63
CA MET A 1 22.85 -17.03 -5.99
C MET A 1 21.36 -16.75 -5.92
N LEU A 2 20.87 -15.80 -6.69
CA LEU A 2 19.43 -15.50 -6.79
C LEU A 2 18.92 -15.96 -8.15
N ILE A 3 17.80 -16.69 -8.15
CA ILE A 3 17.14 -17.18 -9.37
C ILE A 3 15.75 -16.57 -9.43
N LYS A 4 15.40 -15.89 -10.53
CA LYS A 4 14.06 -15.32 -10.72
C LYS A 4 13.05 -16.46 -10.85
N ILE A 5 11.99 -16.39 -10.06
CA ILE A 5 10.91 -17.40 -10.06
C ILE A 5 9.54 -16.84 -10.42
N ASN A 6 9.35 -15.52 -10.31
CA ASN A 6 8.08 -14.89 -10.68
C ASN A 6 8.26 -13.39 -10.98
N GLN A 7 7.22 -12.78 -11.55
CA GLN A 7 7.18 -11.36 -11.89
C GLN A 7 5.75 -10.82 -11.83
N TYR A 8 5.60 -9.59 -11.35
CA TYR A 8 4.32 -8.90 -11.17
C TYR A 8 4.37 -7.48 -11.73
N ASP A 9 3.22 -6.92 -12.07
CA ASP A 9 3.08 -5.50 -12.40
C ASP A 9 3.18 -4.67 -11.11
N ALA A 10 3.91 -3.56 -11.19
CA ALA A 10 4.00 -2.62 -10.08
C ALA A 10 4.32 -1.21 -10.58
N HIS A 11 3.77 -0.18 -9.95
CA HIS A 11 4.06 1.20 -10.32
C HIS A 11 4.63 1.98 -9.13
N GLY A 12 5.75 2.67 -9.36
CA GLY A 12 6.38 3.51 -8.35
C GLY A 12 6.01 4.98 -8.54
N GLY A 13 6.74 5.85 -7.86
CA GLY A 13 6.74 7.27 -8.17
C GLY A 13 7.39 7.56 -9.53
N PRO A 14 7.34 8.80 -10.02
CA PRO A 14 7.98 9.21 -11.26
C PRO A 14 9.51 9.26 -11.13
N SER A 15 10.24 9.10 -12.24
CA SER A 15 11.72 9.19 -12.23
C SER A 15 12.24 10.59 -11.87
N ASN A 16 11.42 11.62 -12.11
CA ASN A 16 11.68 13.00 -11.76
C ASN A 16 10.49 13.55 -10.98
N GLN A 17 10.75 14.36 -9.96
CA GLN A 17 9.70 14.96 -9.16
C GLN A 17 8.78 15.81 -10.04
N LYS A 18 7.46 15.64 -9.89
CA LYS A 18 6.46 16.41 -10.63
C LYS A 18 5.23 16.68 -9.77
N LEU A 19 4.46 17.70 -10.12
CA LEU A 19 3.20 17.98 -9.45
C LEU A 19 2.16 16.93 -9.86
N GLY A 20 1.60 16.23 -8.87
CA GLY A 20 0.51 15.28 -9.08
C GLY A 20 -0.82 15.97 -9.35
N GLY A 21 -1.80 15.22 -9.85
CA GLY A 21 -3.17 15.72 -10.06
C GLY A 21 -3.91 16.10 -8.77
N ASP A 22 -3.37 15.72 -7.62
CA ASP A 22 -3.82 16.07 -6.27
C ASP A 22 -3.19 17.36 -5.73
N GLY A 23 -2.35 18.03 -6.53
CA GLY A 23 -1.62 19.23 -6.11
C GLY A 23 -0.48 18.97 -5.13
N GLN A 24 -0.11 17.71 -4.90
CA GLN A 24 1.05 17.33 -4.09
C GLN A 24 2.20 16.88 -5.00
N MET A 25 3.44 17.06 -4.55
CA MET A 25 4.59 16.63 -5.34
C MET A 25 4.74 15.10 -5.30
N GLN A 26 4.68 14.46 -6.46
CA GLN A 26 5.04 13.06 -6.62
C GLN A 26 6.57 12.94 -6.64
N THR A 27 7.11 12.22 -5.66
CA THR A 27 8.55 11.93 -5.55
C THR A 27 8.88 10.53 -6.05
N SER A 28 10.12 10.35 -6.52
CA SER A 28 10.59 9.04 -6.97
C SER A 28 10.55 7.99 -5.86
N THR A 29 10.29 6.74 -6.24
CA THR A 29 10.51 5.61 -5.35
C THR A 29 12.01 5.51 -5.09
N ARG A 30 12.40 5.53 -3.81
CA ARG A 30 13.79 5.63 -3.42
C ARG A 30 14.54 4.33 -3.75
N GLU A 31 15.58 4.46 -4.56
CA GLU A 31 16.52 3.38 -4.83
C GLU A 31 17.19 2.92 -3.53
N GLY A 32 17.37 1.61 -3.38
CA GLY A 32 18.05 1.05 -2.23
C GLY A 32 17.56 -0.34 -1.85
N ARG A 33 18.15 -0.86 -0.77
CA ARG A 33 17.87 -2.18 -0.23
C ARG A 33 17.27 -2.04 1.17
N TYR A 34 16.19 -2.78 1.39
CA TYR A 34 15.31 -2.65 2.53
C TYR A 34 14.93 -4.03 3.05
N VAL A 35 14.37 -4.07 4.26
CA VAL A 35 13.88 -5.29 4.89
C VAL A 35 12.43 -5.12 5.27
N ILE A 36 11.59 -6.09 4.93
CA ILE A 36 10.17 -6.09 5.29
C ILE A 36 10.05 -6.20 6.80
N ASN A 37 9.37 -5.23 7.41
CA ASN A 37 9.11 -5.23 8.84
C ASN A 37 7.75 -5.81 9.21
N SER A 38 6.71 -5.41 8.47
CA SER A 38 5.33 -5.73 8.82
C SER A 38 4.42 -5.69 7.61
N ILE A 39 3.35 -6.47 7.69
CA ILE A 39 2.27 -6.54 6.70
C ILE A 39 0.97 -6.31 7.45
N GLY A 40 0.10 -5.48 6.91
CA GLY A 40 -1.22 -5.25 7.49
C GLY A 40 -1.83 -3.94 7.03
N LYS A 41 -3.01 -3.63 7.59
CA LYS A 41 -3.75 -2.42 7.27
C LYS A 41 -2.98 -1.17 7.71
N HIS A 42 -2.91 -0.17 6.84
CA HIS A 42 -2.33 1.12 7.17
C HIS A 42 -3.41 2.09 7.67
N VAL A 43 -3.05 2.89 8.67
CA VAL A 43 -3.80 4.07 9.10
C VAL A 43 -2.84 5.24 9.13
N SER A 44 -3.22 6.32 8.46
CA SER A 44 -2.50 7.59 8.44
C SER A 44 -2.96 8.48 9.60
N TYR A 45 -2.01 9.28 10.08
CA TYR A 45 -2.23 10.28 11.12
C TYR A 45 -1.89 11.68 10.60
N GLY A 46 -2.26 12.72 11.35
CA GLY A 46 -1.94 14.10 10.99
C GLY A 46 -2.63 14.54 9.70
N LYS A 47 -1.86 15.02 8.71
CA LYS A 47 -2.39 15.61 7.47
C LYS A 47 -3.16 14.65 6.57
N TYR A 48 -2.81 13.36 6.56
CA TYR A 48 -3.41 12.34 5.68
C TYR A 48 -4.54 11.55 6.37
N ALA A 49 -4.99 11.97 7.55
CA ALA A 49 -5.95 11.22 8.35
C ALA A 49 -7.42 11.31 7.84
N TYR A 50 -7.73 12.14 6.83
CA TYR A 50 -9.10 12.30 6.34
C TYR A 50 -9.65 10.95 5.87
N TRP A 51 -9.19 10.46 4.72
CA TRP A 51 -9.68 9.21 4.15
C TRP A 51 -8.88 7.99 4.62
N SER A 52 -7.63 8.21 5.02
CA SER A 52 -6.72 7.17 5.47
C SER A 52 -6.61 7.03 7.00
N GLY A 53 -7.41 7.76 7.78
CA GLY A 53 -7.45 7.67 9.25
C GLY A 53 -8.29 6.52 9.81
N VAL A 54 -9.01 5.79 8.96
CA VAL A 54 -9.74 4.56 9.29
C VAL A 54 -9.16 3.43 8.45
N ALA A 55 -8.88 2.28 9.06
CA ALA A 55 -8.30 1.14 8.35
C ALA A 55 -9.29 0.61 7.29
N TRP A 56 -8.78 0.17 6.14
CA TRP A 56 -9.61 -0.47 5.13
C TRP A 56 -10.37 -1.68 5.67
N GLY A 57 -11.60 -1.90 5.22
CA GLY A 57 -12.45 -2.99 5.67
C GLY A 57 -12.91 -2.85 7.13
N THR A 58 -12.81 -1.67 7.75
CA THR A 58 -13.42 -1.43 9.07
C THR A 58 -14.93 -1.45 8.92
N GLU A 59 -15.64 -2.26 9.70
CA GLU A 59 -17.11 -2.33 9.64
C GLU A 59 -17.73 -0.93 9.86
N MET A 60 -18.75 -0.63 9.06
CA MET A 60 -19.51 0.61 9.06
C MET A 60 -20.99 0.33 9.24
N ARG A 61 -21.70 1.27 9.85
CA ARG A 61 -23.17 1.27 9.88
C ARG A 61 -23.73 2.67 10.03
N LEU A 62 -25.03 2.79 9.79
CA LEU A 62 -25.80 3.96 10.19
C LEU A 62 -26.54 3.69 11.50
N THR A 63 -26.46 4.64 12.42
CA THR A 63 -27.39 4.74 13.56
C THR A 63 -28.20 6.02 13.38
N GLY A 64 -29.40 5.91 12.82
CA GLY A 64 -30.13 7.08 12.32
C GLY A 64 -29.37 7.74 11.16
N GLU A 65 -29.08 9.04 11.27
CA GLU A 65 -28.29 9.79 10.28
C GLU A 65 -26.78 9.80 10.58
N ILE A 66 -26.32 9.07 11.60
CA ILE A 66 -24.94 9.12 12.08
C ILE A 66 -24.13 7.97 11.48
N THR A 67 -23.01 8.33 10.82
CA THR A 67 -22.02 7.36 10.33
C THR A 67 -21.19 6.81 11.49
N MET A 68 -21.30 5.51 11.72
CA MET A 68 -20.58 4.77 12.76
C MET A 68 -19.53 3.86 12.12
N VAL A 69 -18.38 3.72 12.78
CA VAL A 69 -17.31 2.78 12.43
C VAL A 69 -16.96 1.91 13.64
N LYS A 70 -16.55 0.67 13.39
CA LYS A 70 -16.15 -0.26 14.46
C LYS A 70 -14.66 -0.13 14.77
N ASN A 71 -14.33 0.66 15.78
CA ASN A 71 -12.96 0.89 16.20
C ASN A 71 -12.64 0.02 17.42
N TYR A 72 -11.61 -0.83 17.37
CA TYR A 72 -11.25 -1.76 18.45
C TYR A 72 -12.44 -2.56 19.03
N GLY A 73 -13.35 -3.00 18.17
CA GLY A 73 -14.52 -3.79 18.55
C GLY A 73 -15.72 -2.98 19.07
N ILE A 74 -15.58 -1.67 19.28
CA ILE A 74 -16.66 -0.79 19.71
C ILE A 74 -17.15 0.10 18.56
N TRP A 75 -18.45 0.37 18.54
CA TRP A 75 -19.04 1.31 17.57
C TRP A 75 -18.83 2.74 18.05
N ILE A 76 -18.12 3.54 17.28
CA ILE A 76 -17.92 4.97 17.53
C ILE A 76 -18.40 5.78 16.33
N ARG A 77 -18.69 7.07 16.54
CA ARG A 77 -18.99 7.98 15.43
C ARG A 77 -17.72 8.21 14.60
N LEU A 78 -17.86 8.34 13.28
CA LEU A 78 -16.72 8.70 12.44
C LEU A 78 -16.04 10.00 12.89
N THR A 79 -16.83 10.96 13.37
CA THR A 79 -16.33 12.23 13.92
C THR A 79 -15.50 12.11 15.19
N ASP A 80 -15.50 10.94 15.84
CA ASP A 80 -14.68 10.68 17.04
C ASP A 80 -13.40 9.89 16.70
N VAL A 81 -13.20 9.49 15.44
CA VAL A 81 -12.00 8.74 15.01
C VAL A 81 -10.76 9.63 15.04
N ASN A 82 -10.84 10.83 14.46
CA ASN A 82 -9.71 11.74 14.36
C ASN A 82 -10.17 13.21 14.24
N PRO A 83 -9.26 14.19 14.45
CA PRO A 83 -9.61 15.61 14.42
C PRO A 83 -10.15 16.12 13.09
N GLN A 84 -9.83 15.47 11.96
CA GLN A 84 -10.30 15.92 10.65
C GLN A 84 -11.79 15.62 10.47
N TRP A 85 -12.23 14.41 10.82
CA TRP A 85 -13.65 14.08 10.89
C TRP A 85 -14.36 14.82 12.03
N GLY A 86 -13.65 15.12 13.11
CA GLY A 86 -14.18 15.88 14.26
C GLY A 86 -14.75 17.26 13.90
N LYS A 87 -14.35 17.84 12.76
CA LYS A 87 -14.91 19.10 12.25
C LYS A 87 -16.40 19.01 11.88
N TYR A 88 -16.93 17.80 11.68
CA TYR A 88 -18.33 17.56 11.31
C TYR A 88 -19.19 17.09 12.49
N LYS A 89 -18.70 17.20 13.74
CA LYS A 89 -19.42 16.74 14.94
C LYS A 89 -20.85 17.27 15.00
N ASP A 90 -21.04 18.54 14.65
CA ASP A 90 -22.32 19.24 14.67
C ASP A 90 -23.12 19.12 13.35
N ASN A 91 -22.59 18.42 12.34
CA ASN A 91 -23.22 18.27 11.03
C ASN A 91 -23.13 16.83 10.49
N GLN A 92 -23.62 15.88 11.29
CA GLN A 92 -23.59 14.44 10.98
C GLN A 92 -24.33 14.09 9.69
N LYS A 93 -25.46 14.76 9.40
CA LYS A 93 -26.24 14.53 8.17
C LYS A 93 -25.42 14.84 6.93
N TYR A 94 -24.74 15.99 6.92
CA TYR A 94 -23.85 16.37 5.83
C TYR A 94 -22.71 15.38 5.67
N LEU A 95 -22.05 14.99 6.78
CA LEU A 95 -20.99 13.99 6.75
C LEU A 95 -21.45 12.66 6.15
N THR A 96 -22.59 12.14 6.59
CA THR A 96 -23.18 10.92 6.03
C THR A 96 -23.51 11.08 4.54
N GLY A 97 -23.96 12.26 4.12
CA GLY A 97 -24.13 12.61 2.71
C GLY A 97 -22.81 12.54 1.92
N MET A 98 -21.71 13.09 2.47
CA MET A 98 -20.39 13.01 1.85
C MET A 98 -19.92 11.56 1.68
N ILE A 99 -20.10 10.71 2.69
CA ILE A 99 -19.72 9.29 2.62
C ILE A 99 -20.52 8.56 1.53
N LYS A 100 -21.83 8.78 1.46
CA LYS A 100 -22.67 8.19 0.41
C LYS A 100 -22.29 8.67 -0.98
N GLN A 101 -22.06 9.98 -1.13
CA GLN A 101 -21.67 10.57 -2.40
C GLN A 101 -20.33 10.01 -2.86
N ARG A 102 -19.34 9.92 -1.96
CA ARG A 102 -18.04 9.33 -2.26
C ARG A 102 -18.16 7.85 -2.65
N TYR A 103 -18.99 7.08 -1.96
CA TYR A 103 -19.23 5.68 -2.31
C TYR A 103 -19.92 5.52 -3.66
N LEU A 104 -20.85 6.41 -3.99
CA LEU A 104 -21.48 6.45 -5.31
C LEU A 104 -20.47 6.79 -6.41
N GLU A 105 -19.60 7.77 -6.18
CA GLU A 105 -18.55 8.16 -7.14
C GLU A 105 -17.53 7.03 -7.36
N ASP A 106 -17.03 6.45 -6.27
CA ASP A 106 -15.98 5.44 -6.34
C ASP A 106 -16.54 4.09 -6.80
N TYR A 107 -17.69 3.65 -6.28
CA TYR A 107 -18.23 2.29 -6.50
C TYR A 107 -19.45 2.22 -7.42
N GLY A 108 -20.11 3.34 -7.72
CA GLY A 108 -21.37 3.36 -8.47
C GLY A 108 -22.56 2.85 -7.65
N LEU A 109 -22.43 2.83 -6.33
CA LEU A 109 -23.39 2.24 -5.40
C LEU A 109 -24.04 3.32 -4.53
N SER A 110 -25.37 3.37 -4.52
CA SER A 110 -26.16 4.41 -3.82
C SER A 110 -26.50 4.05 -2.36
N ASN A 111 -26.27 2.80 -1.95
CA ASN A 111 -26.43 2.38 -0.57
C ASN A 111 -25.32 2.97 0.32
N PHE A 112 -25.52 2.87 1.63
CA PHE A 112 -24.44 3.18 2.57
C PHE A 112 -23.44 2.01 2.61
N PRO A 113 -22.11 2.25 2.57
CA PRO A 113 -21.13 1.19 2.65
C PRO A 113 -21.19 0.50 4.02
N ASP A 114 -21.06 -0.83 4.03
CA ASP A 114 -20.99 -1.64 5.25
C ASP A 114 -19.55 -1.78 5.77
N HIS A 115 -18.55 -1.34 5.01
CA HIS A 115 -17.14 -1.33 5.37
C HIS A 115 -16.42 -0.08 4.84
N TRP A 116 -15.36 0.34 5.53
CA TRP A 116 -14.53 1.48 5.13
C TRP A 116 -13.65 1.10 3.94
N VAL A 117 -13.91 1.68 2.78
CA VAL A 117 -13.23 1.37 1.52
C VAL A 117 -12.58 2.59 0.87
N PHE A 118 -12.34 3.63 1.67
CA PHE A 118 -11.82 4.93 1.20
C PHE A 118 -10.35 5.16 1.56
N ASN A 119 -9.72 4.21 2.25
CA ASN A 119 -8.33 4.37 2.68
C ASN A 119 -7.38 4.24 1.48
N ASP A 120 -6.50 5.22 1.29
CA ASP A 120 -5.62 5.35 0.12
C ASP A 120 -4.59 4.21 0.01
N PHE A 121 -4.41 3.44 1.08
CA PHE A 121 -3.47 2.33 1.18
C PHE A 121 -4.12 0.95 1.03
N GLY A 122 -5.40 0.92 0.64
CA GLY A 122 -6.12 -0.30 0.28
C GLY A 122 -6.23 -1.32 1.42
N HIS A 123 -6.51 -2.58 1.08
CA HIS A 123 -6.77 -3.62 2.09
C HIS A 123 -5.53 -4.05 2.87
N THR A 124 -4.33 -3.86 2.32
CA THR A 124 -3.07 -4.25 2.95
C THR A 124 -1.91 -3.37 2.51
N SER A 125 -0.93 -3.21 3.39
CA SER A 125 0.32 -2.52 3.09
C SER A 125 1.51 -3.30 3.63
N VAL A 126 2.60 -3.29 2.89
CA VAL A 126 3.90 -3.86 3.30
C VAL A 126 4.84 -2.73 3.64
N LYS A 127 5.24 -2.69 4.92
CA LYS A 127 6.15 -1.68 5.45
C LYS A 127 7.54 -2.25 5.58
N TYR A 128 8.54 -1.47 5.21
CA TYR A 128 9.94 -1.86 5.22
C TYR A 128 10.82 -0.75 5.79
N PHE A 129 12.02 -1.10 6.21
CA PHE A 129 13.04 -0.18 6.73
C PHE A 129 14.35 -0.37 5.98
N LYS A 130 15.20 0.65 6.01
CA LYS A 130 16.56 0.55 5.50
C LYS A 130 17.43 -0.13 6.55
N ASP A 131 17.95 -1.29 6.23
CA ASP A 131 18.89 -2.04 7.07
C ASP A 131 20.31 -1.53 6.81
N THR A 132 20.87 -0.84 7.81
CA THR A 132 22.13 -0.10 7.75
C THR A 132 23.31 -0.90 8.26
N ASN A 133 23.07 -1.93 9.07
CA ASN A 133 24.11 -2.79 9.64
C ASN A 133 24.06 -4.24 9.10
N HIS A 134 23.13 -4.52 8.19
CA HIS A 134 22.94 -5.80 7.52
C HIS A 134 22.60 -6.95 8.48
N ASN A 135 21.76 -6.68 9.49
CA ASN A 135 21.33 -7.69 10.44
C ASN A 135 19.84 -8.09 10.30
N TRP A 136 19.12 -7.48 9.35
CA TRP A 136 17.69 -7.68 9.06
C TRP A 136 16.76 -7.49 10.26
N ARG A 137 17.18 -6.68 11.23
CA ARG A 137 16.39 -6.29 12.40
C ARG A 137 16.33 -4.78 12.44
N MET A 138 15.14 -4.25 12.70
CA MET A 138 15.00 -2.81 12.88
C MET A 138 15.56 -2.45 14.25
N ASP A 139 16.79 -1.92 14.29
CA ASP A 139 17.45 -1.50 15.52
C ASP A 139 18.28 -0.22 15.36
N GLY A 140 18.86 0.23 16.48
CA GLY A 140 19.65 1.47 16.51
C GLY A 140 18.86 2.71 16.08
N LYS A 141 19.22 3.28 14.93
CA LYS A 141 18.61 4.50 14.36
C LYS A 141 17.74 4.20 13.14
N GLU A 142 17.46 2.94 12.85
CA GLU A 142 16.66 2.55 11.69
C GLU A 142 15.19 2.86 11.90
N GLN A 143 14.53 3.26 10.81
CA GLN A 143 13.14 3.66 10.83
C GLN A 143 12.39 3.06 9.66
N ILE A 144 11.10 2.83 9.88
CA ILE A 144 10.17 2.45 8.81
C ILE A 144 10.14 3.57 7.78
N MET A 145 10.31 3.20 6.52
CA MET A 145 10.18 4.12 5.40
C MET A 145 8.77 4.70 5.38
N GLY A 146 8.63 5.96 4.97
CA GLY A 146 7.32 6.55 4.69
C GLY A 146 6.63 5.96 3.45
N ASP A 147 7.40 5.22 2.64
CA ASP A 147 6.96 4.61 1.39
C ASP A 147 6.62 3.12 1.66
N PHE A 148 5.53 2.61 1.10
CA PHE A 148 5.05 1.24 1.31
C PHE A 148 4.77 0.54 -0.03
N ILE A 149 4.68 -0.80 -0.01
CA ILE A 149 3.98 -1.54 -1.08
C ILE A 149 2.51 -1.61 -0.69
N HIS A 150 1.60 -1.15 -1.54
CA HIS A 150 0.17 -1.21 -1.25
C HIS A 150 -0.68 -1.14 -2.53
N THR A 151 -1.97 -1.31 -2.37
CA THR A 151 -3.00 -1.17 -3.41
C THR A 151 -3.66 0.21 -3.30
N THR A 152 -4.41 0.63 -4.31
CA THR A 152 -5.13 1.92 -4.31
C THR A 152 -6.65 1.70 -4.34
N PRO A 153 -7.47 2.63 -3.80
CA PRO A 153 -8.93 2.47 -3.81
C PRO A 153 -9.55 2.19 -5.19
N PRO A 154 -9.13 2.85 -6.29
CA PRO A 154 -9.63 2.53 -7.63
C PRO A 154 -9.36 1.07 -8.05
N ASP A 155 -8.18 0.54 -7.73
CA ASP A 155 -7.77 -0.83 -8.10
C ASP A 155 -8.53 -1.88 -7.26
N GLU A 156 -8.73 -1.60 -5.98
CA GLU A 156 -9.56 -2.40 -5.07
C GLU A 156 -11.00 -2.48 -5.58
N ARG A 157 -11.54 -1.34 -6.02
CA ARG A 157 -12.89 -1.26 -6.57
C ARG A 157 -13.03 -2.03 -7.87
N LEU A 158 -12.06 -1.92 -8.80
CA LEU A 158 -12.06 -2.74 -10.01
C LEU A 158 -11.99 -4.24 -9.70
N THR A 159 -11.21 -4.62 -8.70
CA THR A 159 -11.13 -6.01 -8.24
C THR A 159 -12.46 -6.50 -7.68
N SER A 160 -13.14 -5.71 -6.82
CA SER A 160 -14.39 -6.11 -6.16
C SER A 160 -15.55 -6.31 -7.14
N ILE A 161 -15.57 -5.56 -8.25
CA ILE A 161 -16.57 -5.71 -9.33
C ILE A 161 -16.14 -6.66 -10.46
N LYS A 162 -15.10 -7.48 -10.22
CA LYS A 162 -14.57 -8.48 -11.16
C LYS A 162 -14.10 -7.89 -12.51
N LYS A 163 -13.49 -6.70 -12.46
CA LYS A 163 -12.85 -6.00 -13.59
C LYS A 163 -11.36 -5.79 -13.35
N ALA A 164 -10.70 -6.74 -12.69
CA ALA A 164 -9.28 -6.65 -12.35
C ALA A 164 -8.36 -6.58 -13.59
N ASP A 165 -8.83 -7.06 -14.73
CA ASP A 165 -8.20 -6.96 -16.04
C ASP A 165 -8.11 -5.51 -16.56
N GLN A 166 -8.93 -4.59 -16.03
CA GLN A 166 -8.95 -3.18 -16.40
C GLN A 166 -8.05 -2.31 -15.52
N ILE A 167 -7.36 -2.91 -14.54
CA ILE A 167 -6.48 -2.17 -13.63
C ILE A 167 -5.27 -1.64 -14.39
N SER A 168 -5.15 -0.32 -14.40
CA SER A 168 -3.97 0.41 -14.85
C SER A 168 -3.34 1.10 -13.65
N LEU A 169 -2.28 0.51 -13.12
CA LEU A 169 -1.57 1.04 -11.95
C LEU A 169 -1.06 2.46 -12.24
N SER A 170 -1.33 3.38 -11.32
CA SER A 170 -0.97 4.79 -11.43
C SER A 170 0.33 5.11 -10.67
N GLU A 171 0.97 6.21 -11.06
CA GLU A 171 2.11 6.77 -10.36
C GLU A 171 1.77 7.16 -8.91
N SER A 172 2.72 6.90 -8.01
CA SER A 172 2.60 7.20 -6.58
C SER A 172 3.43 8.42 -6.17
N HIS A 173 3.37 8.78 -4.88
CA HIS A 173 4.27 9.73 -4.23
C HIS A 173 5.50 9.06 -3.60
N GLY A 174 5.94 7.93 -4.17
CA GLY A 174 7.12 7.17 -3.72
C GLY A 174 6.81 5.73 -3.32
N CYS A 175 5.57 5.42 -2.94
CA CYS A 175 5.09 4.06 -2.70
C CYS A 175 5.19 3.15 -3.93
N ILE A 176 5.07 1.85 -3.74
CA ILE A 176 5.01 0.86 -4.82
C ILE A 176 3.58 0.34 -4.88
N HIS A 177 2.84 0.79 -5.89
CA HIS A 177 1.48 0.33 -6.16
C HIS A 177 1.50 -1.03 -6.86
N VAL A 178 0.63 -1.93 -6.43
CA VAL A 178 0.47 -3.28 -6.99
C VAL A 178 -1.00 -3.63 -7.09
N LYS A 179 -1.35 -4.61 -7.93
CA LYS A 179 -2.74 -5.07 -8.06
C LYS A 179 -3.18 -5.82 -6.79
N PRO A 180 -4.46 -5.72 -6.37
CA PRO A 180 -4.94 -6.40 -5.15
C PRO A 180 -4.69 -7.91 -5.12
N LEU A 181 -5.03 -8.63 -6.20
CA LEU A 181 -4.80 -10.07 -6.25
C LEU A 181 -3.30 -10.46 -6.29
N ASP A 182 -2.46 -9.58 -6.85
CA ASP A 182 -1.02 -9.81 -6.93
C ASP A 182 -0.36 -9.66 -5.55
N ILE A 183 -0.74 -8.64 -4.77
CA ILE A 183 -0.21 -8.48 -3.40
C ILE A 183 -0.63 -9.64 -2.50
N ASP A 184 -1.88 -10.09 -2.60
CA ASP A 184 -2.37 -11.27 -1.89
C ASP A 184 -1.58 -12.52 -2.27
N THR A 185 -1.34 -12.73 -3.56
CA THR A 185 -0.55 -13.85 -4.07
C THR A 185 0.89 -13.79 -3.57
N MET A 186 1.52 -12.62 -3.59
CA MET A 186 2.89 -12.42 -3.11
C MET A 186 3.00 -12.64 -1.59
N ILE A 187 2.00 -12.24 -0.80
CA ILE A 187 1.94 -12.50 0.64
C ILE A 187 1.70 -14.00 0.90
N GLY A 188 0.72 -14.60 0.24
CA GLY A 188 0.34 -16.02 0.41
C GLY A 188 1.47 -16.98 0.06
N ASN A 189 2.29 -16.64 -0.95
CA ASN A 189 3.48 -17.41 -1.31
C ASN A 189 4.70 -17.12 -0.41
N GLY A 190 4.58 -16.19 0.55
CA GLY A 190 5.65 -15.81 1.46
C GLY A 190 6.76 -14.96 0.84
N TYR A 191 6.55 -14.41 -0.35
CA TYR A 191 7.49 -13.49 -1.01
C TYR A 191 7.54 -12.17 -0.26
N LEU A 192 6.38 -11.63 0.08
CA LEU A 192 6.23 -10.51 0.99
C LEU A 192 6.04 -11.07 2.39
N LYS A 193 7.14 -11.17 3.14
CA LYS A 193 7.15 -11.67 4.53
C LYS A 193 8.19 -10.91 5.35
N LYS A 194 7.91 -10.68 6.63
CA LYS A 194 8.85 -10.06 7.58
C LYS A 194 10.23 -10.74 7.50
N GLY A 195 11.27 -9.93 7.34
CA GLY A 195 12.66 -10.37 7.23
C GLY A 195 13.15 -10.64 5.80
N ASN A 196 12.26 -10.75 4.81
CA ASN A 196 12.69 -10.79 3.41
C ASN A 196 13.16 -9.40 2.97
N THR A 197 14.04 -9.39 1.97
CA THR A 197 14.60 -8.16 1.41
C THR A 197 13.72 -7.62 0.29
N ILE A 198 13.60 -6.28 0.25
CA ILE A 198 13.13 -5.54 -0.92
C ILE A 198 14.30 -4.74 -1.48
N GLU A 199 14.54 -4.81 -2.78
CA GLU A 199 15.51 -3.96 -3.47
C GLU A 199 14.78 -3.12 -4.51
N VAL A 200 14.85 -1.81 -4.39
CA VAL A 200 14.40 -0.86 -5.40
C VAL A 200 15.60 -0.54 -6.28
N HIS A 201 15.48 -0.86 -7.55
CA HIS A 201 16.47 -0.64 -8.59
C HIS A 201 16.42 0.77 -9.14
N SER A 202 17.48 1.14 -9.88
CA SER A 202 17.53 2.42 -10.56
C SER A 202 16.47 2.52 -11.67
N TYR A 203 15.93 3.72 -11.92
CA TYR A 203 15.03 3.97 -13.05
C TYR A 203 15.68 3.75 -14.41
N ALA A 204 17.02 3.79 -14.46
CA ALA A 204 17.81 3.51 -15.67
C ALA A 204 17.81 2.02 -16.04
N GLU A 205 17.53 1.12 -15.09
CA GLU A 205 17.50 -0.32 -15.37
C GLU A 205 16.24 -0.69 -16.16
N LYS A 206 16.44 -1.16 -17.39
CA LYS A 206 15.36 -1.53 -18.33
C LYS A 206 15.20 -3.03 -18.55
N THR A 207 15.93 -3.86 -17.81
CA THR A 207 15.87 -5.32 -17.94
C THR A 207 15.84 -5.97 -16.57
N ILE A 208 15.22 -7.16 -16.49
CA ILE A 208 15.14 -7.96 -15.27
C ILE A 208 16.00 -9.21 -15.47
N PRO A 209 17.18 -9.29 -14.84
CA PRO A 209 18.07 -10.45 -14.98
C PRO A 209 17.39 -11.75 -14.53
N VAL A 210 17.64 -12.85 -15.23
CA VAL A 210 17.12 -14.18 -14.80
C VAL A 210 17.82 -14.65 -13.54
N ASN A 211 19.13 -14.38 -13.42
CA ASN A 211 19.95 -14.72 -12.27
C ASN A 211 20.69 -13.49 -11.78
N LEU A 212 20.87 -13.38 -10.46
CA LEU A 212 21.72 -12.37 -9.84
C LEU A 212 22.75 -13.05 -8.92
N THR A 213 23.97 -12.54 -8.95
CA THR A 213 25.00 -12.91 -7.98
C THR A 213 24.98 -11.88 -6.85
N ARG A 214 24.84 -12.35 -5.61
CA ARG A 214 24.87 -11.51 -4.41
C ARG A 214 25.93 -12.03 -3.45
N SER A 215 26.68 -11.10 -2.85
CA SER A 215 27.61 -11.36 -1.76
C SER A 215 26.87 -11.62 -0.45
N ILE A 216 25.74 -10.94 -0.24
CA ILE A 216 24.92 -11.01 0.97
C ILE A 216 23.45 -11.18 0.56
N ALA A 217 22.83 -12.28 0.96
CA ALA A 217 21.43 -12.59 0.70
C ALA A 217 20.85 -13.43 1.84
N ARG A 218 19.58 -13.19 2.21
CA ARG A 218 18.90 -13.94 3.27
C ARG A 218 17.75 -14.77 2.68
N PRO A 219 17.77 -16.11 2.87
CA PRO A 219 16.66 -16.96 2.43
C PRO A 219 15.32 -16.59 3.08
N PRO A 220 14.18 -16.93 2.44
CA PRO A 220 14.08 -17.68 1.18
C PRO A 220 13.96 -16.81 -0.08
N PHE A 221 13.56 -15.55 0.04
CA PHE A 221 13.23 -14.71 -1.12
C PHE A 221 13.77 -13.28 -1.01
N GLU A 222 14.07 -12.70 -2.17
CA GLU A 222 14.26 -11.26 -2.36
C GLU A 222 13.24 -10.73 -3.36
N VAL A 223 12.69 -9.56 -3.08
CA VAL A 223 11.71 -8.86 -3.91
C VAL A 223 12.41 -7.68 -4.56
N HIS A 224 12.45 -7.63 -5.89
CA HIS A 224 13.17 -6.59 -6.63
C HIS A 224 12.19 -5.74 -7.41
N PHE A 225 12.09 -4.46 -7.09
CA PHE A 225 11.25 -3.53 -7.82
C PHE A 225 12.09 -2.75 -8.84
N TYR A 226 11.69 -2.82 -10.11
CA TYR A 226 12.29 -2.12 -11.23
C TYR A 226 11.37 -0.98 -11.68
N PRO A 227 11.51 0.22 -11.09
CA PRO A 227 10.60 1.33 -11.39
C PRO A 227 10.68 1.79 -12.85
N GLY A 228 11.82 1.60 -13.51
CA GLY A 228 12.04 2.01 -14.90
C GLY A 228 11.22 1.24 -15.94
N ILE A 229 10.62 0.10 -15.56
CA ILE A 229 9.83 -0.79 -16.43
C ILE A 229 8.55 -1.30 -15.73
N PHE A 230 8.22 -0.74 -14.57
CA PHE A 230 6.98 -1.01 -13.83
C PHE A 230 6.76 -2.49 -13.45
N LYS A 231 7.80 -3.14 -12.91
CA LYS A 231 7.74 -4.55 -12.52
C LYS A 231 8.35 -4.83 -11.16
N ILE A 232 7.75 -5.78 -10.44
CA ILE A 232 8.40 -6.51 -9.34
C ILE A 232 8.86 -7.87 -9.87
N ALA A 233 10.08 -8.27 -9.56
CA ALA A 233 10.60 -9.61 -9.77
C ALA A 233 10.87 -10.30 -8.43
N ILE A 234 10.49 -11.57 -8.34
CA ILE A 234 10.72 -12.39 -7.16
C ILE A 234 11.89 -13.32 -7.44
N TYR A 235 12.89 -13.28 -6.57
CA TYR A 235 14.04 -14.15 -6.63
C TYR A 235 14.05 -15.11 -5.44
N ARG A 236 14.32 -16.39 -5.73
CA ARG A 236 14.65 -17.37 -4.70
C ARG A 236 16.13 -17.29 -4.38
N VAL A 237 16.45 -17.27 -3.09
CA VAL A 237 17.83 -17.35 -2.60
C VAL A 237 18.27 -18.81 -2.60
N SER A 238 19.17 -19.16 -3.53
CA SER A 238 19.90 -20.43 -3.46
C SER A 238 21.11 -20.25 -2.56
N GLN A 239 21.21 -21.08 -1.52
CA GLN A 239 22.49 -21.27 -0.84
C GLN A 239 23.53 -21.71 -1.88
N LYS A 240 24.73 -21.15 -1.82
CA LYS A 240 25.87 -21.80 -2.45
C LYS A 240 26.12 -23.05 -1.59
N ASN A 241 25.94 -24.23 -2.18
CA ASN A 241 26.55 -25.45 -1.64
C ASN A 241 28.07 -25.30 -1.65
#